data_AF-A0A949DWS1-F1
#
_entry.id   AF-A0A949DWS1-F1
#
_cell.length_a   1.000
_cell.length_b   1.000
_cell.length_c   1.000
_cell.angle_alpha   90.00
_cell.angle_beta   90.00
_cell.angle_gamma   90.00
#
_symmetry.space_group_name_H-M   'P 1'
#
loop_
_entity.id
_entity.type
_entity.pdbx_description
1 polymer ?
#
loop_
_entity_poly.entity_id
_entity_poly.type
_entity_poly.pdbx_seq_one_letter_code
_entity_poly.pdbx_strand_id
1 'polypeptide(L)'
;MNQLNHRQTKILSVFSQDKPLSPKQLSNLLDKEITTITLSRDLSLLLSKNYLLRIGHGPKTTYKLTNKGLLFRPIDIDKYFSIPIDSRNILPNFNFSIFSTLKNSDIFNKDETKQLLKLQKKYLQNFKKLSPTIIQKEIERITIELSWKSSLIEGNTYSLLDTELLLKKGIEAKGKQKSETIMLLNHKDAIDLIFNQKKYFKKTDLPTIQEIHRIITYKLNVSKNLRKTLVGITGTKYKPLDNQYQIRESMQKMCRLINSTDNIFTKSLLSMILISYIQPFEDGNKRTGRIIGNAILLAHNHFPIPFRSVDEKLYKQATLLFYEQNNLDLFKSIFIDQCQFSVDNYFVFKQTP
;
A
#
# COMPACT_ATOMS: atom_id res chain seq x y z
N MET A 1 7.56 -16.21 -16.94
CA MET A 1 9.04 -16.35 -17.03
C MET A 1 9.70 -15.48 -15.97
N ASN A 2 10.03 -15.98 -14.79
CA ASN A 2 9.27 -16.77 -13.83
C ASN A 2 9.57 -16.10 -12.48
N GLN A 3 8.61 -16.12 -11.58
CA GLN A 3 8.74 -15.84 -10.16
C GLN A 3 10.06 -16.44 -9.63
N LEU A 4 10.77 -15.70 -8.76
CA LEU A 4 12.00 -16.21 -8.15
C LEU A 4 11.69 -17.56 -7.50
N ASN A 5 12.55 -18.56 -7.73
CA ASN A 5 12.35 -19.85 -7.07
C ASN A 5 12.68 -19.73 -5.58
N HIS A 6 12.29 -20.74 -4.80
CA HIS A 6 12.49 -20.76 -3.36
C HIS A 6 13.94 -20.46 -2.93
N ARG A 7 14.95 -21.00 -3.64
CA ARG A 7 16.37 -20.74 -3.32
C ARG A 7 16.77 -19.30 -3.55
N GLN A 8 16.35 -18.70 -4.66
CA GLN A 8 16.66 -17.31 -5.00
C GLN A 8 16.01 -16.35 -4.02
N THR A 9 14.76 -16.64 -3.63
CA THR A 9 14.03 -15.97 -2.56
C THR A 9 14.80 -16.07 -1.24
N LYS A 10 15.30 -17.26 -0.88
CA LYS A 10 16.13 -17.47 0.32
C LYS A 10 17.47 -16.72 0.28
N ILE A 11 18.12 -16.62 -0.89
CA ILE A 11 19.34 -15.82 -1.06
C ILE A 11 19.05 -14.33 -0.80
N LEU A 12 17.91 -13.81 -1.26
CA LEU A 12 17.57 -12.40 -1.04
C LEU A 12 17.18 -12.10 0.42
N SER A 13 16.56 -13.05 1.12
CA SER A 13 16.09 -12.82 2.50
C SER A 13 17.22 -12.64 3.51
N VAL A 14 18.42 -13.19 3.24
CA VAL A 14 19.58 -13.07 4.14
C VAL A 14 20.31 -11.73 4.05
N PHE A 15 20.06 -10.93 3.00
CA PHE A 15 20.65 -9.59 2.91
C PHE A 15 19.93 -8.61 3.84
N SER A 16 20.70 -7.84 4.61
CA SER A 16 20.21 -6.60 5.23
C SER A 16 20.46 -5.41 4.31
N GLN A 17 19.87 -4.25 4.64
CA GLN A 17 19.80 -3.11 3.73
C GLN A 17 21.18 -2.60 3.28
N ASP A 18 22.17 -2.54 4.17
CA ASP A 18 23.47 -1.90 3.90
C ASP A 18 24.68 -2.83 4.03
N LYS A 19 24.48 -4.12 4.29
CA LYS A 19 25.59 -5.05 4.51
C LYS A 19 25.91 -5.85 3.24
N PRO A 20 27.02 -5.56 2.53
CA PRO A 20 27.46 -6.42 1.47
C PRO A 20 27.92 -7.77 2.02
N LEU A 21 27.61 -8.86 1.31
CA LEU A 21 27.96 -10.22 1.69
C LEU A 21 28.84 -10.87 0.62
N SER A 22 29.88 -11.58 1.04
CA SER A 22 30.67 -12.44 0.15
C SER A 22 29.97 -13.78 -0.11
N PRO A 23 30.31 -14.50 -1.19
CA PRO A 23 29.81 -15.85 -1.43
C PRO A 23 30.00 -16.80 -0.23
N LYS A 24 31.13 -16.68 0.48
CA LYS A 24 31.42 -17.47 1.68
C LYS A 24 30.47 -17.14 2.83
N GLN A 25 30.19 -15.85 3.07
CA GLN A 25 29.23 -15.43 4.10
C GLN A 25 27.81 -15.87 3.74
N LEU A 26 27.41 -15.76 2.47
CA LEU A 26 26.12 -16.25 2.00
C LEU A 26 25.98 -17.76 2.21
N SER A 27 27.01 -18.54 1.85
CA SER A 27 27.00 -19.99 2.07
C SER A 27 26.90 -20.39 3.54
N ASN A 28 27.36 -19.55 4.47
CA ASN A 28 27.24 -19.81 5.91
C ASN A 28 25.86 -19.44 6.47
N LEU A 29 25.21 -18.43 5.89
CA LEU A 29 23.87 -17.96 6.29
C LEU A 29 22.74 -18.78 5.66
N LEU A 30 23.03 -19.43 4.55
CA LEU A 30 22.13 -20.35 3.85
C LEU A 30 22.40 -21.79 4.31
N ASP A 31 21.40 -22.65 4.23
CA ASP A 31 21.57 -24.06 4.61
C ASP A 31 22.70 -24.72 3.80
N LYS A 32 23.42 -25.67 4.42
CA LYS A 32 24.57 -26.38 3.82
C LYS A 32 24.23 -27.18 2.53
N GLU A 33 22.97 -27.24 2.13
CA GLU A 33 22.50 -27.96 0.95
C GLU A 33 22.77 -27.23 -0.39
N ILE A 34 23.16 -25.95 -0.38
CA ILE A 34 23.42 -25.21 -1.61
C ILE A 34 24.90 -25.32 -2.02
N THR A 35 25.17 -26.01 -3.12
CA THR A 35 26.52 -26.08 -3.70
C THR A 35 27.01 -24.72 -4.19
N THR A 36 28.33 -24.49 -4.17
CA THR A 36 28.97 -23.25 -4.65
C THR A 36 28.61 -22.91 -6.10
N ILE A 37 28.53 -23.92 -6.96
CA ILE A 37 28.13 -23.78 -8.37
C ILE A 37 26.68 -23.29 -8.46
N THR A 38 25.77 -23.87 -7.67
CA THR A 38 24.36 -23.46 -7.65
C THR A 38 24.21 -22.05 -7.13
N LEU A 39 24.92 -21.70 -6.04
CA LEU A 39 24.94 -20.34 -5.49
C LEU A 39 25.44 -19.33 -6.53
N SER A 40 26.53 -19.63 -7.23
CA SER A 40 27.07 -18.77 -8.30
C SER A 40 26.06 -18.56 -9.42
N ARG A 41 25.36 -19.62 -9.86
CA ARG A 41 24.32 -19.53 -10.90
C ARG A 41 23.13 -18.66 -10.44
N ASP A 42 22.65 -18.87 -9.22
CA ASP A 42 21.53 -18.10 -8.68
C ASP A 42 21.93 -16.63 -8.44
N LEU A 43 23.15 -16.34 -8.00
CA LEU A 43 23.69 -14.97 -7.88
C LEU A 43 23.77 -14.27 -9.24
N SER A 44 24.28 -14.95 -10.28
CA SER A 44 24.31 -14.39 -11.65
C SER A 44 22.92 -14.05 -12.18
N LEU A 45 21.91 -14.88 -11.86
CA LEU A 45 20.52 -14.57 -12.22
C LEU A 45 19.96 -13.37 -11.43
N LEU A 46 20.26 -13.27 -10.14
CA LEU A 46 19.82 -12.14 -9.32
C LEU A 46 20.48 -10.82 -9.73
N LEU A 47 21.74 -10.86 -10.19
CA LEU A 47 22.41 -9.74 -10.84
C LEU A 47 21.70 -9.34 -12.14
N SER A 48 21.43 -10.30 -13.04
CA SER A 48 20.79 -10.00 -14.33
C SER A 48 19.35 -9.48 -14.18
N LYS A 49 18.65 -9.89 -13.12
CA LYS A 49 17.32 -9.38 -12.75
C LYS A 49 17.35 -8.06 -11.96
N ASN A 50 18.54 -7.50 -11.72
CA ASN A 50 18.79 -6.26 -11.01
C ASN A 50 18.31 -6.29 -9.55
N TYR A 51 18.33 -7.45 -8.87
CA TYR A 51 18.07 -7.54 -7.42
C TYR A 51 19.34 -7.32 -6.60
N LEU A 52 20.49 -7.70 -7.15
CA LEU A 52 21.79 -7.55 -6.52
C LEU A 52 22.71 -6.67 -7.37
N LEU A 53 23.64 -5.99 -6.71
CA LEU A 53 24.78 -5.32 -7.30
C LEU A 53 26.05 -6.02 -6.83
N ARG A 54 26.97 -6.28 -7.77
CA ARG A 54 28.31 -6.79 -7.46
C ARG A 54 29.22 -5.63 -7.07
N ILE A 55 29.95 -5.77 -5.97
CA ILE A 55 30.98 -4.83 -5.53
C ILE A 55 32.33 -5.57 -5.48
N GLY A 56 33.37 -4.93 -6.01
CA GLY A 56 34.73 -5.46 -6.04
C GLY A 56 34.95 -6.53 -7.10
N HIS A 57 36.18 -7.04 -7.14
CA HIS A 57 36.64 -8.00 -8.15
C HIS A 57 37.41 -9.16 -7.51
N GLY A 58 37.39 -10.31 -8.18
CA GLY A 58 38.13 -11.51 -7.76
C GLY A 58 37.75 -11.96 -6.33
N PRO A 59 38.73 -12.29 -5.47
CA PRO A 59 38.50 -12.74 -4.09
C PRO A 59 37.76 -11.75 -3.18
N LYS A 60 37.79 -10.45 -3.52
CA LYS A 60 37.09 -9.39 -2.77
C LYS A 60 35.65 -9.15 -3.26
N THR A 61 35.11 -10.05 -4.08
CA THR A 61 33.75 -9.91 -4.60
C THR A 61 32.73 -10.04 -3.46
N THR A 62 31.87 -9.02 -3.36
CA THR A 62 30.70 -9.01 -2.49
C THR A 62 29.47 -8.61 -3.28
N TYR A 63 28.30 -8.87 -2.72
CA TYR A 63 27.00 -8.56 -3.30
C TYR A 63 26.25 -7.69 -2.31
N LYS A 64 25.46 -6.73 -2.81
CA LYS A 64 24.49 -5.97 -2.01
C LYS A 64 23.17 -5.89 -2.74
N LEU A 65 22.09 -5.58 -2.02
CA LEU A 65 20.79 -5.31 -2.63
C LEU A 65 20.86 -4.03 -3.47
N THR A 66 20.17 -4.06 -4.61
CA THR A 66 19.83 -2.85 -5.36
C THR A 66 18.58 -2.20 -4.75
N ASN A 67 18.20 -1.03 -5.26
CA ASN A 67 16.92 -0.40 -4.94
C ASN A 67 15.71 -1.32 -5.18
N LYS A 68 15.72 -2.11 -6.27
CA LYS A 68 14.70 -3.12 -6.55
C LYS A 68 14.77 -4.28 -5.55
N GLY A 69 15.98 -4.71 -5.18
CA GLY A 69 16.19 -5.71 -4.15
C GLY A 69 15.62 -5.28 -2.80
N LEU A 70 15.82 -4.03 -2.41
CA LEU A 70 15.26 -3.48 -1.15
C LEU A 70 13.72 -3.48 -1.17
N LEU A 71 13.12 -3.05 -2.28
CA LEU A 71 11.66 -2.99 -2.44
C LEU A 71 10.99 -4.37 -2.38
N PHE A 72 11.60 -5.40 -2.97
CA PHE A 72 10.91 -6.68 -3.24
C PHE A 72 11.62 -7.92 -2.69
N ARG A 73 12.64 -7.75 -1.83
CA ARG A 73 13.19 -8.93 -1.14
C ARG A 73 12.11 -9.57 -0.27
N PRO A 74 12.02 -10.90 -0.25
CA PRO A 74 11.15 -11.61 0.67
C PRO A 74 11.61 -11.38 2.11
N ILE A 75 10.67 -11.06 2.99
CA ILE A 75 10.89 -10.93 4.43
C ILE A 75 9.87 -11.82 5.12
N ASP A 76 10.35 -12.68 6.01
CA ASP A 76 9.50 -13.45 6.90
C ASP A 76 8.87 -12.49 7.93
N ILE A 77 7.57 -12.28 7.79
CA ILE A 77 6.81 -11.27 8.53
C ILE A 77 6.68 -11.66 10.01
N ASP A 78 6.40 -12.93 10.30
CA ASP A 78 6.26 -13.41 11.67
C ASP A 78 7.60 -13.34 12.41
N LYS A 79 8.69 -13.73 11.73
CA LYS A 79 10.04 -13.57 12.26
C LYS A 79 10.41 -12.09 12.45
N TYR A 80 10.09 -11.22 11.49
CA TYR A 80 10.46 -9.81 11.56
C TYR A 80 9.73 -9.06 12.70
N PHE A 81 8.43 -9.32 12.88
CA PHE A 81 7.63 -8.68 13.92
C PHE A 81 7.71 -9.35 15.30
N SER A 82 8.25 -10.57 15.41
CA SER A 82 8.60 -11.17 16.71
C SER A 82 9.86 -10.56 17.33
N ILE A 83 10.72 -9.92 16.54
CA ILE A 83 11.87 -9.17 17.05
C ILE A 83 11.38 -7.90 17.76
N PRO A 84 11.79 -7.65 19.02
CA PRO A 84 11.47 -6.43 19.75
C PRO A 84 11.88 -5.18 18.96
N ILE A 85 11.06 -4.12 19.03
CA ILE A 85 11.25 -2.87 18.27
C ILE A 85 12.66 -2.31 18.44
N ASP A 86 13.24 -2.43 19.64
CA ASP A 86 14.57 -1.92 19.94
C ASP A 86 15.72 -2.65 19.25
N SER A 87 15.53 -3.92 18.92
CA SER A 87 16.53 -4.79 18.27
C SER A 87 16.28 -5.02 16.79
N ARG A 88 15.18 -4.49 16.26
CA ARG A 88 14.81 -4.64 14.86
C ARG A 88 15.68 -3.74 13.98
N ASN A 89 16.12 -4.27 12.84
CA ASN A 89 16.77 -3.44 11.82
C ASN A 89 15.70 -2.52 11.21
N ILE A 90 15.82 -1.20 11.40
CA ILE A 90 14.82 -0.20 10.99
C ILE A 90 15.55 0.98 10.34
N LEU A 91 15.04 1.47 9.20
CA LEU A 91 15.36 2.80 8.69
C LEU A 91 14.77 3.84 9.64
N PRO A 92 15.58 4.60 10.40
CA PRO A 92 15.06 5.46 11.44
C PRO A 92 14.43 6.75 10.91
N ASN A 93 14.75 7.16 9.68
CA ASN A 93 14.34 8.44 9.11
C ASN A 93 13.75 8.26 7.71
N PHE A 94 13.04 9.28 7.23
CA PHE A 94 12.51 9.32 5.87
C PHE A 94 13.60 9.17 4.81
N ASN A 95 13.47 8.15 3.97
CA ASN A 95 14.33 7.92 2.81
C ASN A 95 13.89 8.75 1.60
N PHE A 96 14.61 9.83 1.29
CA PHE A 96 14.33 10.66 0.11
C PHE A 96 14.58 9.97 -1.23
N SER A 97 15.44 8.93 -1.28
CA SER A 97 15.69 8.17 -2.51
C SER A 97 14.49 7.30 -2.91
N ILE A 98 13.48 7.15 -2.05
CA ILE A 98 12.32 6.30 -2.31
C ILE A 98 11.60 6.69 -3.61
N PHE A 99 11.54 7.99 -3.93
CA PHE A 99 10.88 8.47 -5.14
C PHE A 99 11.57 8.01 -6.42
N SER A 100 12.92 8.10 -6.47
CA SER A 100 13.67 7.62 -7.64
C SER A 100 13.70 6.10 -7.69
N THR A 101 13.81 5.43 -6.54
CA THR A 101 13.68 3.97 -6.41
C THR A 101 12.37 3.46 -7.00
N LEU A 102 11.23 4.05 -6.61
CA LEU A 102 9.91 3.67 -7.11
C LEU A 102 9.70 4.04 -8.58
N LYS A 103 10.23 5.20 -9.03
CA LYS A 103 10.14 5.61 -10.44
C LYS A 103 10.86 4.65 -11.38
N ASN A 104 12.02 4.15 -10.96
CA ASN A 104 12.90 3.32 -11.78
C ASN A 104 12.65 1.81 -11.58
N SER A 105 11.60 1.43 -10.86
CA SER A 105 11.27 0.04 -10.57
C SER A 105 9.90 -0.32 -11.13
N ASP A 106 9.81 -1.46 -11.79
CA ASP A 106 8.52 -2.07 -12.13
C ASP A 106 7.83 -2.54 -10.85
N ILE A 107 6.82 -1.79 -10.38
CA ILE A 107 6.12 -2.10 -9.13
C ILE A 107 5.40 -3.44 -9.21
N PHE A 108 4.74 -3.69 -10.34
CA PHE A 108 4.17 -4.99 -10.67
C PHE A 108 5.01 -5.66 -11.74
N ASN A 109 5.39 -6.91 -11.51
CA ASN A 109 6.07 -7.70 -12.54
C ASN A 109 5.11 -8.04 -13.70
N LYS A 110 5.63 -8.67 -14.76
CA LYS A 110 4.84 -9.00 -15.96
C LYS A 110 3.64 -9.90 -15.67
N ASP A 111 3.80 -10.88 -14.79
CA ASP A 111 2.75 -11.86 -14.45
C ASP A 111 1.67 -11.20 -13.56
N GLU A 112 2.08 -10.40 -12.56
CA GLU A 112 1.19 -9.60 -11.72
C GLU A 112 0.42 -8.57 -12.56
N THR A 113 1.08 -7.88 -13.49
CA THR A 113 0.45 -6.93 -14.42
C THR A 113 -0.59 -7.63 -15.29
N LYS A 114 -0.25 -8.80 -15.84
CA LYS A 114 -1.18 -9.61 -16.64
C LYS A 114 -2.41 -10.03 -15.82
N GLN A 115 -2.22 -10.43 -14.56
CA GLN A 115 -3.30 -10.76 -13.64
C GLN A 115 -4.23 -9.55 -13.39
N LEU A 116 -3.66 -8.40 -13.03
CA LEU A 116 -4.44 -7.18 -12.76
C LEU A 116 -5.23 -6.70 -13.99
N LEU A 117 -4.63 -6.76 -15.19
CA LEU A 117 -5.32 -6.43 -16.44
C LEU A 117 -6.46 -7.40 -16.75
N LYS A 118 -6.28 -8.70 -16.48
CA LYS A 118 -7.35 -9.70 -16.60
C LYS A 118 -8.51 -9.37 -15.66
N LEU A 119 -8.22 -8.97 -14.43
CA LEU A 119 -9.23 -8.55 -13.46
C LEU A 119 -9.99 -7.32 -13.91
N GLN A 120 -9.29 -6.29 -14.38
CA GLN A 120 -9.93 -5.10 -14.93
C GLN A 120 -10.85 -5.42 -16.11
N LYS A 121 -10.41 -6.30 -17.02
CA LYS A 121 -11.23 -6.74 -18.15
C LYS A 121 -12.51 -7.45 -17.67
N LYS A 122 -12.40 -8.37 -16.70
CA LYS A 122 -13.55 -9.07 -16.10
C LYS A 122 -14.52 -8.08 -15.46
N TYR A 123 -14.02 -7.12 -14.68
CA TYR A 123 -14.83 -6.06 -14.09
C TYR A 123 -15.61 -5.27 -15.15
N LEU A 124 -14.93 -4.75 -16.18
CA LEU A 124 -15.58 -3.97 -17.24
C LEU A 124 -16.63 -4.78 -18.01
N GLN A 125 -16.38 -6.08 -18.24
CA GLN A 125 -17.35 -6.97 -18.89
C GLN A 125 -18.60 -7.19 -18.05
N ASN A 126 -18.45 -7.35 -16.73
CA ASN A 126 -19.59 -7.50 -15.83
C ASN A 126 -20.34 -6.18 -15.67
N PHE A 127 -19.62 -5.08 -15.44
CA PHE A 127 -20.19 -3.75 -15.22
C PHE A 127 -21.11 -3.32 -16.36
N LYS A 128 -20.73 -3.59 -17.62
CA LYS A 128 -21.55 -3.29 -18.81
C LYS A 128 -22.90 -4.01 -18.86
N LYS A 129 -23.05 -5.13 -18.14
CA LYS A 129 -24.28 -5.94 -18.10
C LYS A 129 -25.21 -5.55 -16.95
N LEU A 130 -24.75 -4.73 -16.00
CA LEU A 130 -25.53 -4.35 -14.84
C LEU A 130 -26.47 -3.19 -15.18
N SER A 131 -27.69 -3.24 -14.63
CA SER A 131 -28.60 -2.10 -14.70
C SER A 131 -28.13 -0.95 -13.81
N PRO A 132 -28.51 0.31 -14.10
CA PRO A 132 -28.17 1.45 -13.25
C PRO A 132 -28.57 1.25 -11.77
N THR A 133 -29.72 0.62 -11.52
CA THR A 133 -30.20 0.31 -10.17
C THR A 133 -29.28 -0.66 -9.43
N ILE A 134 -28.78 -1.71 -10.11
CA ILE A 134 -27.84 -2.65 -9.50
C ILE A 134 -26.49 -1.97 -9.24
N ILE A 135 -26.02 -1.15 -10.19
CA ILE A 135 -24.78 -0.37 -10.03
C ILE A 135 -24.88 0.53 -8.78
N GLN A 136 -26.00 1.23 -8.59
CA GLN A 136 -26.19 2.09 -7.43
C GLN A 136 -26.17 1.30 -6.10
N LYS A 137 -26.80 0.12 -6.07
CA LYS A 137 -26.77 -0.77 -4.89
C LYS A 137 -25.36 -1.26 -4.58
N GLU A 138 -24.59 -1.63 -5.61
CA GLU A 138 -23.20 -2.07 -5.42
C GLU A 138 -22.29 -0.92 -4.96
N ILE A 139 -22.51 0.30 -5.48
CA ILE A 139 -21.82 1.50 -4.99
C ILE A 139 -22.13 1.73 -3.51
N GLU A 140 -23.40 1.70 -3.10
CA GLU A 140 -23.80 1.87 -1.70
C GLU A 140 -23.16 0.81 -0.79
N ARG A 141 -23.19 -0.47 -1.22
CA ARG A 141 -22.56 -1.56 -0.50
C ARG A 141 -21.06 -1.34 -0.30
N ILE A 142 -20.35 -0.93 -1.34
CA ILE A 142 -18.91 -0.64 -1.27
C ILE A 142 -18.64 0.57 -0.36
N THR A 143 -19.46 1.60 -0.44
CA THR A 143 -19.34 2.77 0.44
C THR A 143 -19.42 2.36 1.90
N ILE A 144 -20.35 1.48 2.27
CA ILE A 144 -20.50 0.96 3.63
C ILE A 144 -19.28 0.12 4.03
N GLU A 145 -18.91 -0.86 3.21
CA GLU A 145 -17.83 -1.79 3.53
C GLU A 145 -16.46 -1.10 3.59
N LEU A 146 -16.19 -0.13 2.70
CA LEU A 146 -14.96 0.67 2.71
C LEU A 146 -14.91 1.58 3.94
N SER A 147 -16.01 2.30 4.24
CA SER A 147 -16.08 3.19 5.40
C SER A 147 -15.87 2.43 6.71
N TRP A 148 -16.53 1.27 6.85
CA TRP A 148 -16.35 0.37 7.97
C TRP A 148 -14.90 -0.12 8.06
N LYS A 149 -14.38 -0.77 7.01
CA LYS A 149 -13.09 -1.44 7.08
C LYS A 149 -11.92 -0.48 7.24
N SER A 150 -11.96 0.67 6.56
CA SER A 150 -10.95 1.72 6.70
C SER A 150 -10.92 2.30 8.11
N SER A 151 -12.07 2.43 8.77
CA SER A 151 -12.15 2.92 10.15
C SER A 151 -11.74 1.85 11.16
N LEU A 152 -12.16 0.60 10.94
CA LEU A 152 -11.80 -0.56 11.76
C LEU A 152 -10.28 -0.75 11.83
N ILE A 153 -9.57 -0.63 10.70
CA ILE A 153 -8.09 -0.68 10.67
C ILE A 153 -7.46 0.36 11.61
N GLU A 154 -8.09 1.51 11.83
CA GLU A 154 -7.62 2.55 12.76
C GLU A 154 -8.15 2.37 14.19
N GLY A 155 -8.85 1.27 14.49
CA GLY A 155 -9.35 0.93 15.83
C GLY A 155 -10.81 1.30 16.12
N ASN A 156 -11.58 1.69 15.10
CA ASN A 156 -13.02 1.93 15.26
C ASN A 156 -13.76 0.61 15.57
N THR A 157 -14.68 0.65 16.51
CA THR A 157 -15.34 -0.52 17.10
C THR A 157 -16.75 -0.79 16.56
N TYR A 158 -17.23 -0.01 15.59
CA TYR A 158 -18.50 -0.28 14.93
C TYR A 158 -18.49 -1.65 14.23
N SER A 159 -19.58 -2.40 14.38
CA SER A 159 -19.81 -3.57 13.54
C SER A 159 -20.17 -3.14 12.11
N LEU A 160 -20.08 -4.06 11.16
CA LEU A 160 -20.50 -3.79 9.78
C LEU A 160 -22.01 -3.50 9.72
N LEU A 161 -22.82 -4.21 10.51
CA LEU A 161 -24.27 -4.01 10.60
C LEU A 161 -24.60 -2.63 11.18
N ASP A 162 -23.94 -2.24 12.27
CA ASP A 162 -24.12 -0.91 12.86
C ASP A 162 -23.71 0.20 11.89
N THR A 163 -22.64 -0.03 11.11
CA THR A 163 -22.21 0.92 10.08
C THR A 163 -23.26 1.03 8.97
N GLU A 164 -23.85 -0.08 8.54
CA GLU A 164 -24.94 -0.05 7.56
C GLU A 164 -26.16 0.73 8.07
N LEU A 165 -26.59 0.49 9.32
CA LEU A 165 -27.70 1.21 9.95
C LEU A 165 -27.42 2.71 10.07
N LEU A 166 -26.20 3.07 10.45
CA LEU A 166 -25.76 4.46 10.52
C LEU A 166 -25.83 5.13 9.14
N LEU A 167 -25.18 4.54 8.13
CA LEU A 167 -25.02 5.19 6.83
C LEU A 167 -26.31 5.20 5.99
N LYS A 168 -27.19 4.21 6.16
CA LYS A 168 -28.47 4.15 5.43
C LYS A 168 -29.63 4.84 6.14
N LYS A 169 -29.70 4.73 7.46
CA LYS A 169 -30.87 5.17 8.25
C LYS A 169 -30.56 6.29 9.23
N GLY A 170 -29.30 6.70 9.37
CA GLY A 170 -28.88 7.69 10.36
C GLY A 170 -28.96 7.18 11.80
N ILE A 171 -29.03 5.86 12.01
CA ILE A 171 -29.19 5.28 13.34
C ILE A 171 -27.80 5.03 13.94
N GLU A 172 -27.44 5.79 14.97
CA GLU A 172 -26.19 5.60 15.71
C GLU A 172 -26.23 4.36 16.60
N ALA A 173 -25.11 3.64 16.69
CA ALA A 173 -24.97 2.51 17.61
C ALA A 173 -24.80 3.01 19.05
N LYS A 174 -25.46 2.32 19.98
CA LYS A 174 -25.40 2.66 21.41
C LYS A 174 -24.02 2.38 21.98
N GLY A 175 -23.55 3.26 22.88
CA GLY A 175 -22.29 3.08 23.61
C GLY A 175 -21.02 3.34 22.79
N LYS A 176 -21.13 3.92 21.59
CA LYS A 176 -19.98 4.28 20.75
C LYS A 176 -19.54 5.72 20.96
N GLN A 177 -18.26 6.00 20.73
CA GLN A 177 -17.76 7.37 20.81
C GLN A 177 -18.24 8.18 19.61
N LYS A 178 -18.55 9.47 19.82
CA LYS A 178 -18.96 10.37 18.74
C LYS A 178 -17.93 10.45 17.61
N SER A 179 -16.65 10.41 17.95
CA SER A 179 -15.54 10.39 16.98
C SER A 179 -15.60 9.17 16.05
N GLU A 180 -16.00 8.00 16.55
CA GLU A 180 -16.15 6.79 15.76
C GLU A 180 -17.29 6.92 14.75
N THR A 181 -18.44 7.46 15.16
CA THR A 181 -19.57 7.78 14.26
C THR A 181 -19.13 8.75 13.17
N ILE A 182 -18.46 9.85 13.55
CA ILE A 182 -17.99 10.88 12.62
C ILE A 182 -17.00 10.29 11.61
N MET A 183 -16.09 9.42 12.03
CA MET A 183 -15.15 8.76 11.12
C MET A 183 -15.86 7.99 10.00
N LEU A 184 -16.95 7.29 10.29
CA LEU A 184 -17.72 6.54 9.29
C LEU A 184 -18.44 7.48 8.32
N LEU A 185 -19.09 8.52 8.85
CA LEU A 185 -19.78 9.54 8.05
C LEU A 185 -18.80 10.28 7.12
N ASN A 186 -17.63 10.66 7.63
CA ASN A 186 -16.59 11.32 6.84
C ASN A 186 -16.08 10.44 5.67
N HIS A 187 -15.95 9.13 5.87
CA HIS A 187 -15.60 8.23 4.76
C HIS A 187 -16.72 8.17 3.71
N LYS A 188 -17.98 8.07 4.13
CA LYS A 188 -19.12 8.11 3.22
C LYS A 188 -19.10 9.39 2.39
N ASP A 189 -18.95 10.55 3.03
CA ASP A 189 -18.93 11.86 2.36
C ASP A 189 -17.78 11.96 1.33
N ALA A 190 -16.60 11.43 1.68
CA ALA A 190 -15.46 11.42 0.77
C ALA A 190 -15.69 10.51 -0.44
N ILE A 191 -16.32 9.35 -0.25
CA ILE A 191 -16.64 8.40 -1.33
C ILE A 191 -17.72 8.98 -2.24
N ASP A 192 -18.75 9.61 -1.67
CA ASP A 192 -19.81 10.28 -2.43
C ASP A 192 -19.24 11.41 -3.29
N LEU A 193 -18.31 12.21 -2.75
CA LEU A 193 -17.60 13.23 -3.53
C LEU A 193 -16.88 12.61 -4.74
N ILE A 194 -16.19 11.48 -4.55
CA ILE A 194 -15.46 10.80 -5.63
C ILE A 194 -16.41 10.32 -6.72
N PHE A 195 -17.54 9.71 -6.37
CA PHE A 195 -18.52 9.26 -7.35
C PHE A 195 -19.14 10.42 -8.14
N ASN A 196 -19.42 11.54 -7.46
CA ASN A 196 -20.02 12.72 -8.08
C ASN A 196 -19.01 13.52 -8.92
N GLN A 197 -17.71 13.48 -8.59
CA GLN A 197 -16.68 14.32 -9.21
C GLN A 197 -15.49 13.52 -9.75
N LYS A 198 -15.72 12.38 -10.41
CA LYS A 198 -14.65 11.52 -10.97
C LYS A 198 -13.58 12.26 -11.78
N LYS A 199 -13.97 13.28 -12.56
CA LYS A 199 -13.04 14.08 -13.38
C LYS A 199 -12.01 14.85 -12.52
N TYR A 200 -12.42 15.34 -11.35
CA TYR A 200 -11.55 16.07 -10.41
C TYR A 200 -10.37 15.21 -9.96
N PHE A 201 -10.58 13.91 -9.78
CA PHE A 201 -9.59 12.96 -9.29
C PHE A 201 -8.71 12.30 -10.37
N LYS A 202 -8.81 12.73 -11.65
CA LYS A 202 -7.95 12.19 -12.71
C LYS A 202 -6.48 12.59 -12.58
N LYS A 203 -6.22 13.77 -12.01
CA LYS A 203 -4.88 14.26 -11.71
C LYS A 203 -4.72 14.33 -10.19
N THR A 204 -3.62 13.80 -9.68
CA THR A 204 -3.34 13.85 -8.24
C THR A 204 -2.44 15.05 -7.94
N ASP A 205 -2.94 16.01 -7.16
CA ASP A 205 -2.15 17.13 -6.66
C ASP A 205 -2.39 17.37 -5.16
N LEU A 206 -1.57 18.24 -4.57
CA LEU A 206 -1.63 18.52 -3.14
C LEU A 206 -3.01 19.09 -2.72
N PRO A 207 -3.61 20.07 -3.44
CA PRO A 207 -4.95 20.56 -3.11
C PRO A 207 -6.01 19.45 -3.08
N THR A 208 -6.01 18.55 -4.07
CA THR A 208 -6.93 17.40 -4.11
C THR A 208 -6.77 16.49 -2.89
N ILE A 209 -5.53 16.24 -2.46
CA ILE A 209 -5.24 15.43 -1.28
C ILE A 209 -5.69 16.14 0.01
N GLN A 210 -5.44 17.45 0.12
CA GLN A 210 -5.89 18.25 1.26
C GLN A 210 -7.41 18.33 1.36
N GLU A 211 -8.12 18.36 0.24
CA GLU A 211 -9.58 18.37 0.25
C GLU A 211 -10.16 17.05 0.76
N ILE A 212 -9.62 15.92 0.28
CA ILE A 212 -10.00 14.61 0.84
C ILE A 212 -9.63 14.52 2.33
N HIS A 213 -8.46 15.00 2.72
CA HIS A 213 -8.06 15.01 4.13
C HIS A 213 -9.01 15.85 4.99
N ARG A 214 -9.41 17.03 4.51
CA ARG A 214 -10.38 17.91 5.16
C ARG A 214 -11.70 17.18 5.43
N ILE A 215 -12.19 16.39 4.47
CA ILE A 215 -13.43 15.63 4.61
C ILE A 215 -13.22 14.48 5.60
N ILE A 216 -12.17 13.68 5.41
CA ILE A 216 -11.87 12.51 6.24
C ILE A 216 -11.66 12.86 7.72
N THR A 217 -11.22 14.08 8.01
CA THR A 217 -10.96 14.56 9.36
C THR A 217 -11.94 15.63 9.87
N TYR A 218 -13.02 15.88 9.13
CA TYR A 218 -14.04 16.85 9.51
C TYR A 218 -14.60 16.53 10.91
N LYS A 219 -14.70 17.56 11.77
CA LYS A 219 -15.16 17.46 13.18
C LYS A 219 -14.35 16.50 14.09
N LEU A 220 -13.14 16.08 13.67
CA LEU A 220 -12.23 15.28 14.49
C LEU A 220 -11.11 16.10 15.17
N ASN A 221 -11.21 17.43 15.16
CA ASN A 221 -10.20 18.35 15.71
C ASN A 221 -8.80 18.17 15.09
N VAL A 222 -8.73 17.88 13.80
CA VAL A 222 -7.47 17.75 13.03
C VAL A 222 -7.38 18.88 12.03
N SER A 223 -6.20 19.50 11.92
CA SER A 223 -5.95 20.53 10.91
C SER A 223 -5.94 19.95 9.49
N LYS A 224 -6.68 20.58 8.56
CA LYS A 224 -6.69 20.22 7.13
C LYS A 224 -5.38 20.53 6.38
N ASN A 225 -4.50 21.32 7.00
CA ASN A 225 -3.27 21.79 6.38
C ASN A 225 -2.12 20.84 6.69
N LEU A 226 -1.05 20.93 5.89
CA LEU A 226 0.21 20.25 6.22
C LEU A 226 0.63 20.61 7.64
N ARG A 227 0.95 19.59 8.44
CA ARG A 227 1.34 19.78 9.84
C ARG A 227 2.61 20.62 9.95
N LYS A 228 2.73 21.30 11.09
CA LYS A 228 3.91 22.09 11.47
C LYS A 228 4.70 21.45 12.61
N THR A 229 4.16 20.40 13.20
CA THR A 229 4.67 19.73 14.39
C THR A 229 5.17 18.32 14.06
N LEU A 230 5.97 17.77 14.97
CA LEU A 230 6.42 16.39 14.95
C LEU A 230 5.26 15.43 15.22
N VAL A 231 5.28 14.28 14.54
CA VAL A 231 4.37 13.16 14.84
C VAL A 231 5.19 11.88 15.01
N GLY A 232 4.84 11.11 16.03
CA GLY A 232 5.34 9.75 16.22
C GLY A 232 4.39 8.73 15.60
N ILE A 233 4.91 7.57 15.22
CA ILE A 233 4.10 6.43 14.82
C ILE A 233 4.28 5.34 15.88
N THR A 234 3.20 5.00 16.57
CA THR A 234 3.22 3.94 17.59
C THR A 234 3.65 2.60 16.98
N GLY A 235 4.53 1.88 17.67
CA GLY A 235 4.97 0.54 17.27
C GLY A 235 6.17 0.50 16.33
N THR A 236 6.85 1.63 16.10
CA THR A 236 8.06 1.70 15.27
C THR A 236 9.04 2.79 15.73
N LYS A 237 10.33 2.63 15.40
CA LYS A 237 11.36 3.67 15.54
C LYS A 237 11.48 4.59 14.33
N TYR A 238 10.75 4.29 13.25
CA TYR A 238 10.72 5.15 12.08
C TYR A 238 10.14 6.53 12.41
N LYS A 239 10.87 7.58 12.03
CA LYS A 239 10.48 8.97 12.15
C LYS A 239 10.14 9.55 10.77
N PRO A 240 8.90 10.00 10.55
CA PRO A 240 8.54 10.71 9.32
C PRO A 240 9.20 12.09 9.28
N LEU A 241 9.04 12.78 8.15
CA LEU A 241 9.56 14.14 7.95
C LEU A 241 9.07 15.08 9.07
N ASP A 242 9.92 15.95 9.58
CA ASP A 242 9.60 16.88 10.66
C ASP A 242 9.39 18.32 10.18
N ASN A 243 9.94 18.64 9.02
CA ASN A 243 9.94 19.98 8.45
C ASN A 243 8.80 20.18 7.43
N GLN A 244 7.99 21.23 7.62
CA GLN A 244 6.85 21.55 6.73
C GLN A 244 7.25 21.74 5.26
N TYR A 245 8.42 22.33 4.99
CA TYR A 245 8.93 22.51 3.62
C TYR A 245 9.29 21.17 2.97
N GLN A 246 9.96 20.27 3.72
CA GLN A 246 10.28 18.93 3.23
C GLN A 246 9.04 18.07 3.04
N ILE A 247 8.04 18.19 3.92
CA ILE A 247 6.73 17.54 3.76
C ILE A 247 6.08 18.01 2.45
N ARG A 248 6.01 19.33 2.24
CA ARG A 248 5.43 19.90 1.01
C ARG A 248 6.17 19.42 -0.24
N GLU A 249 7.50 19.48 -0.24
CA GLU A 249 8.32 19.04 -1.36
C GLU A 249 8.14 17.55 -1.66
N SER A 250 8.11 16.72 -0.61
CA SER A 250 7.91 15.27 -0.74
C SER A 250 6.51 14.91 -1.26
N MET A 251 5.48 15.65 -0.82
CA MET A 251 4.12 15.52 -1.37
C MET A 251 4.09 15.91 -2.86
N GLN A 252 4.78 16.99 -3.25
CA GLN A 252 4.87 17.38 -4.66
C GLN A 252 5.64 16.35 -5.50
N LYS A 253 6.75 15.80 -4.99
CA LYS A 253 7.49 14.70 -5.64
C LYS A 253 6.61 13.46 -5.82
N MET A 254 5.85 13.09 -4.79
CA MET A 254 4.87 12.00 -4.85
C MET A 254 3.81 12.25 -5.92
N CYS A 255 3.19 13.44 -5.96
CA CYS A 255 2.19 13.79 -6.98
C CYS A 255 2.78 13.71 -8.40
N ARG A 256 4.01 14.20 -8.62
CA ARG A 256 4.69 14.08 -9.92
C ARG A 256 4.92 12.62 -10.31
N LEU A 257 5.40 11.79 -9.39
CA LEU A 257 5.61 10.35 -9.60
C LEU A 257 4.30 9.64 -9.98
N ILE A 258 3.23 9.88 -9.22
CA ILE A 258 1.91 9.30 -9.48
C ILE A 258 1.40 9.72 -10.86
N ASN A 259 1.46 11.02 -11.18
CA ASN A 259 0.94 11.52 -12.45
C ASN A 259 1.76 11.04 -13.66
N SER A 260 3.08 10.84 -13.52
CA SER A 260 3.96 10.34 -14.59
C SER A 260 3.92 8.81 -14.76
N THR A 261 3.22 8.09 -13.89
CA THR A 261 3.10 6.62 -13.98
C THR A 261 1.94 6.27 -14.91
N ASP A 262 2.09 5.34 -15.84
CA ASP A 262 0.97 4.99 -16.74
C ASP A 262 -0.01 4.00 -16.09
N ASN A 263 0.51 3.02 -15.34
CA ASN A 263 -0.31 1.98 -14.73
C ASN A 263 -1.16 2.54 -13.56
N ILE A 264 -2.49 2.49 -13.72
CA ILE A 264 -3.45 3.02 -12.73
C ILE A 264 -3.40 2.26 -11.39
N PHE A 265 -3.16 0.95 -11.41
CA PHE A 265 -2.98 0.18 -10.17
C PHE A 265 -1.74 0.66 -9.42
N THR A 266 -0.65 0.96 -10.14
CA THR A 266 0.57 1.51 -9.54
C THR A 266 0.28 2.90 -8.95
N LYS A 267 -0.44 3.77 -9.66
CA LYS A 267 -0.85 5.08 -9.12
C LYS A 267 -1.60 4.94 -7.80
N SER A 268 -2.58 4.04 -7.76
CA SER A 268 -3.40 3.78 -6.58
C SER A 268 -2.54 3.30 -5.40
N LEU A 269 -1.76 2.22 -5.60
CA LEU A 269 -0.91 1.65 -4.57
C LEU A 269 0.14 2.65 -4.05
N LEU A 270 0.78 3.42 -4.94
CA LEU A 270 1.76 4.42 -4.56
C LEU A 270 1.14 5.55 -3.73
N SER A 271 -0.06 6.01 -4.07
CA SER A 271 -0.75 7.04 -3.30
C SER A 271 -1.07 6.59 -1.87
N MET A 272 -1.52 5.33 -1.71
CA MET A 272 -1.85 4.78 -0.39
C MET A 272 -0.61 4.71 0.50
N ILE A 273 0.49 4.15 -0.02
CA ILE A 273 1.69 3.89 0.78
C ILE A 273 2.52 5.15 1.02
N LEU A 274 2.67 6.03 0.02
CA LEU A 274 3.50 7.22 0.14
C LEU A 274 2.85 8.30 1.01
N ILE A 275 1.53 8.52 0.95
CA ILE A 275 0.85 9.42 1.90
C ILE A 275 1.05 8.92 3.32
N SER A 276 0.89 7.60 3.52
CA SER A 276 1.09 6.96 4.82
C SER A 276 2.54 7.06 5.30
N TYR A 277 3.53 7.01 4.40
CA TYR A 277 4.95 7.11 4.74
C TYR A 277 5.39 8.54 5.02
N ILE A 278 4.95 9.51 4.21
CA ILE A 278 5.27 10.94 4.38
C ILE A 278 4.65 11.50 5.67
N GLN A 279 3.46 11.01 6.06
CA GLN A 279 2.67 11.53 7.19
C GLN A 279 2.48 13.05 7.12
N PRO A 280 1.88 13.60 6.04
CA PRO A 280 1.79 15.05 5.84
C PRO A 280 0.88 15.80 6.82
N PHE A 281 -0.02 15.11 7.52
CA PHE A 281 -1.02 15.68 8.42
C PHE A 281 -0.83 15.20 9.87
N GLU A 282 -1.46 15.90 10.81
CA GLU A 282 -1.41 15.58 12.26
C GLU A 282 -2.04 14.21 12.56
N ASP A 283 -3.14 13.88 11.88
CA ASP A 283 -3.78 12.57 11.90
C ASP A 283 -4.55 12.34 10.58
N GLY A 284 -5.02 11.11 10.34
CA GLY A 284 -5.83 10.73 9.18
C GLY A 284 -5.04 10.31 7.95
N ASN A 285 -3.70 10.33 8.00
CA ASN A 285 -2.83 10.07 6.85
C ASN A 285 -3.16 8.76 6.11
N LYS A 286 -3.34 7.66 6.84
CA LYS A 286 -3.61 6.32 6.26
C LYS A 286 -5.00 6.25 5.64
N ARG A 287 -6.02 6.83 6.30
CA ARG A 287 -7.39 6.94 5.79
C ARG A 287 -7.43 7.77 4.51
N THR A 288 -6.76 8.94 4.51
CA THR A 288 -6.58 9.77 3.31
C THR A 288 -5.89 9.02 2.19
N GLY A 289 -4.82 8.27 2.49
CA GLY A 289 -4.12 7.42 1.52
C GLY A 289 -5.04 6.41 0.85
N ARG A 290 -5.81 5.65 1.64
CA ARG A 290 -6.78 4.65 1.12
C ARG A 290 -7.86 5.28 0.25
N ILE A 291 -8.38 6.45 0.63
CA ILE A 291 -9.42 7.15 -0.14
C ILE A 291 -8.85 7.75 -1.42
N ILE A 292 -7.68 8.37 -1.40
CA ILE A 292 -7.02 8.88 -2.61
C ILE A 292 -6.71 7.73 -3.58
N GLY A 293 -6.22 6.60 -3.08
CA GLY A 293 -5.97 5.42 -3.92
C GLY A 293 -7.24 4.91 -4.60
N ASN A 294 -8.36 4.89 -3.89
CA ASN A 294 -9.67 4.55 -4.46
C ASN A 294 -10.19 5.63 -5.42
N ALA A 295 -9.98 6.90 -5.13
CA ALA A 295 -10.34 8.01 -6.00
C ALA A 295 -9.66 7.90 -7.37
N ILE A 296 -8.36 7.57 -7.38
CA ILE A 296 -7.59 7.34 -8.61
C ILE A 296 -8.20 6.20 -9.43
N LEU A 297 -8.52 5.06 -8.78
CA LEU A 297 -9.13 3.91 -9.47
C LEU A 297 -10.47 4.30 -10.10
N LEU A 298 -11.36 4.88 -9.30
CA LEU A 298 -12.72 5.26 -9.72
C LEU A 298 -12.71 6.33 -10.83
N ALA A 299 -11.80 7.31 -10.76
CA ALA A 299 -11.62 8.35 -11.77
C ALA A 299 -11.21 7.81 -13.16
N HIS A 300 -10.57 6.64 -13.17
CA HIS A 300 -10.12 5.94 -14.37
C HIS A 300 -11.01 4.75 -14.73
N ASN A 301 -12.20 4.63 -14.13
CA ASN A 301 -13.15 3.53 -14.34
C ASN A 301 -12.60 2.14 -13.95
N HIS A 302 -11.71 2.09 -12.96
CA HIS A 302 -11.33 0.85 -12.29
C HIS A 302 -12.28 0.56 -11.13
N PHE A 303 -12.33 -0.70 -10.71
CA PHE A 303 -13.05 -1.09 -9.50
C PHE A 303 -12.38 -0.51 -8.25
N PRO A 304 -13.15 -0.14 -7.21
CA PRO A 304 -12.61 0.26 -5.91
C PRO A 304 -12.15 -0.95 -5.09
N ILE A 305 -11.33 -0.70 -4.09
CA ILE A 305 -10.71 -1.69 -3.19
C ILE A 305 -11.11 -1.35 -1.73
N PRO A 306 -12.08 -2.07 -1.14
CA PRO A 306 -12.56 -1.80 0.22
C PRO A 306 -11.68 -2.42 1.32
N PHE A 307 -10.72 -3.28 0.96
CA PHE A 307 -9.88 -4.06 1.91
C PHE A 307 -10.67 -5.01 2.83
N ARG A 308 -11.91 -5.37 2.44
CA ARG A 308 -12.91 -6.04 3.28
C ARG A 308 -12.42 -7.34 3.93
N SER A 309 -11.61 -8.12 3.22
CA SER A 309 -11.12 -9.43 3.66
C SER A 309 -9.73 -9.40 4.30
N VAL A 310 -9.08 -8.23 4.39
CA VAL A 310 -7.73 -8.12 4.97
C VAL A 310 -7.79 -8.12 6.49
N ASP A 311 -6.92 -8.90 7.12
CA ASP A 311 -6.69 -8.82 8.55
C ASP A 311 -6.05 -7.47 8.95
N GLU A 312 -6.53 -6.86 10.02
CA GLU A 312 -6.08 -5.52 10.44
C GLU A 312 -4.62 -5.50 10.89
N LYS A 313 -4.18 -6.57 11.57
CA LYS A 313 -2.80 -6.72 12.00
C LYS A 313 -1.90 -6.89 10.79
N LEU A 314 -2.29 -7.69 9.80
CA LEU A 314 -1.54 -7.87 8.56
C LEU A 314 -1.39 -6.56 7.78
N TYR A 315 -2.46 -5.76 7.65
CA TYR A 315 -2.38 -4.45 7.00
C TYR A 315 -1.43 -3.49 7.74
N LYS A 316 -1.51 -3.45 9.08
CA LYS A 316 -0.60 -2.66 9.91
C LYS A 316 0.85 -3.13 9.76
N GLN A 317 1.09 -4.44 9.77
CA GLN A 317 2.41 -5.03 9.55
C GLN A 317 2.96 -4.66 8.16
N ALA A 318 2.16 -4.75 7.10
CA ALA A 318 2.57 -4.35 5.76
C ALA A 318 2.97 -2.88 5.67
N THR A 319 2.20 -2.01 6.34
CA THR A 319 2.47 -0.58 6.40
C THR A 319 3.76 -0.28 7.18
N LEU A 320 3.93 -0.90 8.35
CA LEU A 320 5.13 -0.75 9.18
C LEU A 320 6.38 -1.33 8.49
N LEU A 321 6.25 -2.44 7.77
CA LEU A 321 7.35 -3.01 7.01
C LEU A 321 7.85 -2.04 5.94
N PHE A 322 6.95 -1.34 5.25
CA PHE A 322 7.36 -0.32 4.30
C PHE A 322 8.04 0.87 4.99
N TYR A 323 7.56 1.29 6.16
CA TYR A 323 8.19 2.37 6.91
C TYR A 323 9.62 2.03 7.34
N GLU A 324 9.79 0.82 7.87
CA GLU A 324 11.03 0.39 8.49
C GLU A 324 12.04 -0.15 7.49
N GLN A 325 11.58 -0.71 6.36
CA GLN A 325 12.45 -1.38 5.39
C GLN A 325 12.38 -0.82 3.98
N ASN A 326 11.43 0.09 3.70
CA ASN A 326 11.01 0.47 2.34
C ASN A 326 10.75 -0.75 1.46
N ASN A 327 10.28 -1.85 2.07
CA ASN A 327 9.88 -3.05 1.37
C ASN A 327 8.39 -2.98 1.06
N LEU A 328 8.06 -3.12 -0.22
CA LEU A 328 6.70 -2.97 -0.75
C LEU A 328 6.01 -4.32 -0.96
N ASP A 329 6.73 -5.44 -0.83
CA ASP A 329 6.28 -6.75 -1.30
C ASP A 329 4.99 -7.20 -0.60
N LEU A 330 4.93 -7.11 0.74
CA LEU A 330 3.75 -7.50 1.50
C LEU A 330 2.53 -6.61 1.17
N PHE A 331 2.71 -5.29 1.13
CA PHE A 331 1.61 -4.36 0.82
C PHE A 331 1.10 -4.55 -0.62
N LYS A 332 2.01 -4.82 -1.56
CA LYS A 332 1.69 -5.16 -2.96
C LYS A 332 0.91 -6.46 -3.05
N SER A 333 1.30 -7.50 -2.31
CA SER A 333 0.55 -8.77 -2.27
C SER A 333 -0.88 -8.53 -1.79
N ILE A 334 -1.05 -7.85 -0.65
CA ILE A 334 -2.37 -7.50 -0.12
C ILE A 334 -3.18 -6.72 -1.16
N PHE A 335 -2.56 -5.76 -1.86
CA PHE A 335 -3.23 -4.97 -2.88
C PHE A 335 -3.75 -5.85 -4.05
N ILE A 336 -2.93 -6.79 -4.55
CA ILE A 336 -3.33 -7.71 -5.62
C ILE A 336 -4.46 -8.63 -5.14
N ASP A 337 -4.37 -9.17 -3.93
CA ASP A 337 -5.40 -10.03 -3.36
C ASP A 337 -6.72 -9.28 -3.18
N GLN A 338 -6.66 -8.01 -2.78
CA GLN A 338 -7.87 -7.19 -2.67
C GLN A 338 -8.42 -6.73 -4.03
N CYS A 339 -7.58 -6.61 -5.05
CA CYS A 339 -8.06 -6.45 -6.42
C CYS A 339 -8.86 -7.67 -6.88
N GLN A 340 -8.33 -8.87 -6.63
CA GLN A 340 -9.02 -10.13 -6.93
C GLN A 340 -10.34 -10.22 -6.17
N PHE A 341 -10.31 -9.99 -4.85
CA PHE A 341 -11.48 -9.99 -4.00
C PHE A 341 -12.56 -9.03 -4.52
N SER A 342 -12.17 -7.82 -4.93
CA SER A 342 -13.14 -6.82 -5.38
C SER A 342 -13.86 -7.25 -6.66
N VAL A 343 -13.15 -7.79 -7.63
CA VAL A 343 -13.75 -8.25 -8.90
C VAL A 343 -14.59 -9.51 -8.74
N ASP A 344 -14.29 -10.35 -7.75
CA ASP A 344 -15.04 -11.58 -7.48
C ASP A 344 -16.30 -11.37 -6.64
N ASN A 345 -16.39 -10.26 -5.89
CA ASN A 345 -17.47 -10.03 -4.93
C ASN A 345 -18.38 -8.84 -5.25
N TYR A 346 -17.90 -7.86 -6.01
CA TYR A 346 -18.67 -6.67 -6.37
C TYR A 346 -18.85 -6.53 -7.87
N PHE A 347 -19.97 -5.91 -8.25
CA PHE A 347 -20.36 -5.73 -9.66
C PHE A 347 -20.31 -7.04 -10.45
N VAL A 348 -20.65 -8.16 -9.82
CA VAL A 348 -20.68 -9.48 -10.45
C VAL A 348 -22.01 -9.65 -11.16
N PHE A 349 -21.95 -9.98 -12.46
CA PHE A 349 -23.14 -10.38 -13.19
C PHE A 349 -23.40 -11.87 -12.96
N LYS A 350 -24.45 -12.19 -12.19
CA LYS A 350 -25.00 -13.55 -12.11
C LYS A 350 -26.22 -13.60 -13.03
N GLN A 351 -26.22 -14.47 -14.03
CA GLN A 351 -27.47 -14.83 -14.69
C GLN A 351 -28.30 -15.55 -13.62
N THR A 352 -29.43 -14.97 -13.24
CA THR A 352 -30.47 -15.75 -12.56
C THR A 352 -30.85 -16.91 -13.48
N PRO A 353 -30.88 -18.16 -12.98
CA PRO A 353 -31.32 -19.30 -13.76
C PRO A 353 -32.76 -19.13 -14.26
#